data_AF-A0A5J4TCS0-F1
#
_entry.id   AF-A0A5J4TCS0-F1
#
_cell.length_a   1.000
_cell.length_b   1.000
_cell.length_c   1.000
_cell.angle_alpha   90.00
_cell.angle_beta   90.00
_cell.angle_gamma   90.00
#
_symmetry.space_group_name_H-M   'P 1'
#
loop_
_entity.id
_entity.type
_entity.pdbx_description
1 polymer ?
#
loop_
_entity_poly.entity_id
_entity_poly.type
_entity_poly.pdbx_seq_one_letter_code
_entity_poly.pdbx_strand_id
1 'polypeptide(L)'
;MATVLMALRVFRPLFQSQEINSITLETDNQTVKYSLRRWRAKPPTIYLYRQTFQLLREMQITLFTIHIPGLLNLKADSLSRLAWREDYKIKTENFNAITMFINFIPEIDLFDTKTMKMCRRYCSLQLDKSTDGKREVFNISWVTLLLLIHTLIQNSTQALNKLRREPSTALFILPDWCMDKFNLLFPKILLH
;
A
#
# COMPACT_ATOMS: atom_id res chain seq x y z
N MET A 1 -7.05 -10.04 7.30
CA MET A 1 -5.92 -10.55 8.13
C MET A 1 -4.60 -9.86 7.83
N ALA A 2 -4.11 -9.83 6.59
CA ALA A 2 -2.87 -9.10 6.26
C ALA A 2 -2.92 -7.62 6.71
N THR A 3 -4.07 -6.95 6.54
CA THR A 3 -4.32 -5.59 7.04
C THR A 3 -4.15 -5.47 8.56
N VAL A 4 -4.60 -6.47 9.33
CA VAL A 4 -4.47 -6.49 10.81
C VAL A 4 -2.99 -6.58 11.20
N LEU A 5 -2.25 -7.52 10.60
CA LEU A 5 -0.81 -7.66 10.86
C LEU A 5 -0.05 -6.37 10.51
N MET A 6 -0.39 -5.74 9.38
CA MET A 6 0.23 -4.48 8.98
C MET A 6 -0.10 -3.36 9.96
N ALA A 7 -1.37 -3.19 10.34
CA ALA A 7 -1.77 -2.18 11.32
C ALA A 7 -1.00 -2.34 12.64
N LEU A 8 -0.86 -3.56 13.15
CA LEU A 8 -0.08 -3.80 14.37
C LEU A 8 1.40 -3.43 14.23
N ARG A 9 2.02 -3.68 13.08
CA ARG A 9 3.42 -3.29 12.83
C ARG A 9 3.58 -1.78 12.78
N VAL A 10 2.65 -1.13 12.08
CA VAL A 10 2.61 0.33 11.91
C VAL A 10 2.45 1.03 13.26
N PHE A 11 1.48 0.62 14.06
CA PHE A 11 1.17 1.26 15.34
C PHE A 11 2.04 0.77 16.49
N ARG A 12 2.97 -0.17 16.28
CA ARG A 12 3.87 -0.67 17.33
C ARG A 12 4.58 0.44 18.11
N PRO A 13 5.21 1.45 17.48
CA PRO A 13 5.88 2.52 18.23
C PRO A 13 4.90 3.30 19.11
N LEU A 14 3.70 3.58 18.58
CA LEU A 14 2.64 4.27 19.33
C LEU A 14 2.21 3.45 20.54
N PHE A 15 1.90 2.17 20.35
CA PHE A 15 1.46 1.29 21.44
C PHE A 15 2.51 1.18 22.54
N GLN A 16 3.79 1.11 22.18
CA GLN A 16 4.89 1.08 23.14
C GLN A 16 5.04 2.42 23.88
N SER A 17 4.97 3.55 23.16
CA SER A 17 5.09 4.89 23.75
C SER A 17 3.95 5.24 24.71
N GLN A 18 2.76 4.68 24.47
CA GLN A 18 1.56 4.91 25.27
C GLN A 18 1.28 3.77 26.26
N GLU A 19 2.20 2.80 26.40
CA GLU A 19 2.07 1.65 27.30
C GLU A 19 0.73 0.90 27.13
N ILE A 20 0.25 0.81 25.89
CA ILE A 20 -1.01 0.14 25.56
C ILE A 20 -0.85 -1.35 25.80
N ASN A 21 -1.68 -1.90 26.69
CA ASN A 21 -1.68 -3.32 27.05
C ASN A 21 -2.81 -4.13 26.37
N SER A 22 -3.76 -3.44 25.74
CA SER A 22 -4.91 -4.07 25.10
C SER A 22 -5.46 -3.22 23.96
N ILE A 23 -5.97 -3.89 22.94
CA ILE A 23 -6.57 -3.26 21.76
C ILE A 23 -7.83 -4.02 21.35
N THR A 24 -8.77 -3.30 20.74
CA THR A 24 -9.99 -3.87 20.17
C THR A 24 -9.98 -3.71 18.66
N LEU A 25 -10.06 -4.83 17.94
CA LEU A 25 -10.27 -4.85 16.50
C LEU A 25 -11.76 -4.93 16.18
N GLU A 26 -12.27 -3.88 15.58
CA GLU A 26 -13.61 -3.85 15.00
C GLU A 26 -13.56 -4.34 13.54
N THR A 27 -14.40 -5.29 13.18
CA THR A 27 -14.44 -5.84 11.81
C THR A 27 -15.83 -6.28 11.39
N ASP A 28 -16.19 -5.98 10.14
CA ASP A 28 -17.37 -6.55 9.49
C ASP A 28 -17.16 -8.00 9.02
N ASN A 29 -15.91 -8.45 8.95
CA ASN A 29 -15.57 -9.78 8.51
C ASN A 29 -15.67 -10.78 9.67
N GLN A 30 -16.83 -11.42 9.78
CA GLN A 30 -17.10 -12.44 10.79
C GLN A 30 -16.09 -13.61 10.76
N THR A 31 -15.57 -13.96 9.58
CA THR A 31 -14.55 -15.01 9.45
C THR A 31 -13.25 -14.59 10.13
N VAL A 32 -12.78 -13.36 9.90
CA VAL A 32 -11.57 -12.81 10.53
C VAL A 32 -11.73 -12.74 12.05
N LYS A 33 -12.88 -12.25 12.54
CA LYS A 33 -13.20 -12.23 13.98
C LYS A 33 -13.10 -13.64 14.58
N TYR A 34 -13.80 -14.61 14.00
CA TYR A 34 -13.83 -15.97 14.53
C TYR A 34 -12.45 -16.65 14.48
N SER A 35 -11.73 -16.47 13.37
CA SER A 35 -10.37 -16.97 13.19
C SER A 35 -9.38 -16.39 14.19
N LEU A 36 -9.43 -15.07 14.44
CA LEU A 36 -8.58 -14.40 15.44
C LEU A 36 -8.90 -14.86 16.86
N ARG A 37 -10.19 -14.92 17.23
CA ARG A 37 -10.61 -15.36 18.55
C ARG A 37 -10.13 -16.77 18.90
N ARG A 38 -10.02 -17.65 17.90
CA ARG A 38 -9.56 -19.03 18.08
C ARG A 38 -8.10 -19.25 17.69
N TRP A 39 -7.42 -18.24 17.17
CA TRP A 39 -6.11 -18.36 16.53
C TRP A 39 -6.05 -19.49 15.49
N ARG A 40 -7.12 -19.65 14.70
CA ARG A 40 -7.29 -20.70 13.68
C ARG A 40 -7.58 -20.11 12.32
N ALA A 41 -6.93 -20.63 11.29
CA ALA A 41 -7.17 -20.21 9.91
C ALA A 41 -6.92 -21.36 8.93
N LYS A 42 -7.38 -21.17 7.68
CA LYS A 42 -7.10 -22.12 6.60
C LYS A 42 -5.59 -22.14 6.29
N PRO A 43 -5.03 -23.28 5.84
CA PRO A 43 -3.60 -23.43 5.59
C PRO A 43 -2.94 -22.30 4.78
N PRO A 44 -3.54 -21.75 3.70
CA PRO A 44 -2.92 -20.67 2.93
C PRO A 44 -2.71 -19.36 3.70
N THR A 45 -3.37 -19.18 4.84
CA THR A 45 -3.37 -17.92 5.59
C THR A 45 -2.87 -18.06 7.03
N ILE A 46 -2.64 -19.28 7.53
CA ILE A 46 -2.29 -19.54 8.93
C ILE A 46 -0.99 -18.83 9.35
N TYR A 47 -0.05 -18.63 8.43
CA TYR A 47 1.19 -17.93 8.69
C TYR A 47 0.96 -16.47 9.13
N LEU A 48 -0.06 -15.79 8.59
CA LEU A 48 -0.40 -14.41 8.97
C LEU A 48 -0.90 -14.34 10.41
N TYR A 49 -1.73 -15.31 10.81
CA TYR A 49 -2.25 -15.39 12.18
C TYR A 49 -1.14 -15.69 13.18
N ARG A 50 -0.21 -16.61 12.83
CA ARG A 50 0.97 -16.90 13.65
C ARG A 50 1.86 -15.68 13.84
N GLN A 51 2.18 -14.95 12.77
CA GLN A 51 2.97 -13.72 12.85
C GLN A 51 2.26 -12.66 13.70
N THR A 52 0.95 -12.53 13.57
CA THR A 52 0.14 -11.58 14.36
C THR A 52 0.17 -11.94 15.84
N PHE A 53 -0.03 -13.22 16.17
CA PHE A 53 0.03 -13.70 17.55
C PHE A 53 1.40 -13.45 18.19
N GLN A 54 2.46 -13.76 17.46
CA GLN A 54 3.83 -13.53 17.92
C GLN A 54 4.09 -12.05 18.17
N LEU A 55 3.69 -11.17 17.23
CA LEU A 55 3.87 -9.73 17.38
C LEU A 55 3.12 -9.18 18.60
N LEU A 56 1.88 -9.61 18.84
CA LEU A 56 1.13 -9.22 20.03
C LEU A 56 1.80 -9.68 21.32
N ARG A 57 2.34 -10.90 21.34
CA ARG A 57 3.10 -11.42 22.49
C ARG A 57 4.37 -10.63 22.76
N GLU A 58 5.11 -10.26 21.70
CA GLU A 58 6.32 -9.44 21.80
C GLU A 58 6.01 -8.03 22.34
N MET A 59 4.85 -7.46 21.96
CA MET A 59 4.39 -6.17 22.47
C MET A 59 3.66 -6.26 23.83
N GLN A 60 3.42 -7.47 24.33
CA GLN A 60 2.58 -7.72 25.53
C GLN A 60 1.16 -7.13 25.42
N ILE A 61 0.58 -7.15 24.21
CA ILE A 61 -0.75 -6.59 23.93
C ILE A 61 -1.80 -7.69 23.84
N THR A 62 -2.91 -7.51 24.54
CA THR A 62 -4.10 -8.36 24.42
C THR A 62 -5.00 -7.85 23.30
N LEU A 63 -5.36 -8.73 22.36
CA LEU A 63 -6.26 -8.40 21.24
C LEU A 63 -7.70 -8.89 21.52
N PHE A 64 -8.64 -7.96 21.55
CA PHE A 64 -10.08 -8.22 21.50
C PHE A 64 -10.62 -8.06 20.09
N THR A 65 -11.70 -8.76 19.75
CA THR A 65 -12.34 -8.65 18.42
C THR A 65 -13.85 -8.47 18.54
N ILE A 66 -14.36 -7.42 17.92
CA ILE A 66 -15.80 -7.09 17.88
C ILE A 66 -16.28 -7.14 16.43
N HIS A 67 -17.49 -7.65 16.24
CA HIS A 67 -18.11 -7.61 14.93
C HIS A 67 -18.92 -6.32 14.82
N ILE A 68 -18.70 -5.55 13.76
CA ILE A 68 -19.51 -4.38 13.43
C ILE A 68 -20.29 -4.63 12.13
N PRO A 69 -21.50 -4.10 11.95
CA PRO A 69 -22.19 -4.14 10.67
C PRO A 69 -21.35 -3.48 9.57
N GLY A 70 -21.41 -4.00 8.35
CA GLY A 70 -20.69 -3.43 7.19
C GLY A 70 -21.00 -1.94 6.94
N LEU A 71 -22.20 -1.48 7.33
CA LEU A 71 -22.59 -0.06 7.28
C LEU A 71 -21.69 0.83 8.15
N LEU A 72 -21.18 0.32 9.26
CA LEU A 72 -20.23 1.05 10.12
C LEU A 72 -18.79 0.95 9.60
N ASN A 73 -18.50 -0.05 8.75
CA ASN A 73 -17.18 -0.25 8.16
C ASN A 73 -16.99 0.51 6.83
N LEU A 74 -18.00 1.29 6.37
CA LEU A 74 -17.99 1.96 5.06
C LEU A 74 -16.74 2.81 4.79
N LYS A 75 -16.19 3.48 5.81
CA LYS A 75 -14.98 4.30 5.65
C LYS A 75 -13.74 3.43 5.36
N ALA A 76 -13.52 2.37 6.14
CA ALA A 76 -12.39 1.48 5.90
C ALA A 76 -12.55 0.71 4.57
N ASP A 77 -13.78 0.33 4.25
CA ASP A 77 -14.13 -0.33 2.99
C ASP A 77 -13.93 0.58 1.77
N SER A 78 -14.37 1.84 1.85
CA SER A 78 -14.15 2.83 0.78
C SER A 78 -12.68 3.15 0.61
N LEU A 79 -11.90 3.32 1.68
CA LEU A 79 -10.45 3.51 1.61
C LEU A 79 -9.73 2.28 1.03
N SER A 80 -10.14 1.08 1.43
CA SER A 80 -9.64 -0.18 0.86
C SER A 80 -9.96 -0.27 -0.64
N ARG A 81 -11.20 0.04 -1.04
CA ARG A 81 -11.61 0.06 -2.45
C ARG A 81 -10.86 1.12 -3.25
N LEU A 82 -10.69 2.33 -2.71
CA LEU A 82 -9.91 3.41 -3.31
C LEU A 82 -8.46 2.97 -3.57
N ALA A 83 -7.86 2.30 -2.59
CA ALA A 83 -6.51 1.75 -2.68
C ALA A 83 -6.38 0.51 -3.56
N TRP A 84 -7.49 -0.09 -3.99
CA TRP A 84 -7.52 -1.29 -4.86
C TRP A 84 -7.89 -0.95 -6.30
N ARG A 85 -8.73 0.06 -6.53
CA ARG A 85 -9.24 0.40 -7.87
C ARG A 85 -8.52 1.56 -8.56
N GLU A 86 -7.58 2.23 -7.88
CA GLU A 86 -6.99 3.49 -8.39
C GLU A 86 -8.07 4.51 -8.76
N ASP A 87 -9.22 4.51 -8.08
CA ASP A 87 -10.34 5.43 -8.36
C ASP A 87 -10.04 6.89 -7.93
N TYR A 88 -8.75 7.23 -7.76
CA TYR A 88 -8.28 8.57 -7.45
C TYR A 88 -7.30 9.04 -8.54
N LYS A 89 -7.45 10.30 -8.95
CA LYS A 89 -6.55 10.95 -9.90
C LYS A 89 -5.85 12.12 -9.21
N ILE A 90 -4.54 12.24 -9.41
CA ILE A 90 -3.81 13.42 -8.97
C ILE A 90 -4.27 14.61 -9.82
N LYS A 91 -4.64 15.73 -9.18
CA LYS A 91 -4.96 16.95 -9.91
C LYS A 91 -3.74 17.42 -10.70
N THR A 92 -3.91 17.70 -11.99
CA THR A 92 -2.83 18.13 -12.88
C THR A 92 -2.12 19.39 -12.35
N GLU A 93 -2.86 20.32 -11.77
CA GLU A 93 -2.31 21.52 -11.13
C GLU A 93 -1.31 21.18 -10.00
N ASN A 94 -1.70 20.27 -9.10
CA ASN A 94 -0.85 19.84 -7.99
C ASN A 94 0.39 19.09 -8.50
N PHE A 95 0.22 18.24 -9.50
CA PHE A 95 1.33 17.51 -10.10
C PHE A 95 2.34 18.45 -10.77
N ASN A 96 1.86 19.44 -11.53
CA ASN A 96 2.72 20.44 -12.15
C ASN A 96 3.45 21.27 -11.08
N ALA A 97 2.75 21.70 -10.02
CA ALA A 97 3.36 22.44 -8.92
C ALA A 97 4.47 21.61 -8.23
N ILE A 98 4.22 20.34 -7.94
CA ILE A 98 5.19 19.44 -7.28
C ILE A 98 6.39 19.21 -8.19
N THR A 99 6.19 18.83 -9.45
CA THR A 99 7.28 18.55 -10.40
C THR A 99 8.17 19.77 -10.65
N MET A 100 7.58 20.97 -10.71
CA MET A 100 8.34 22.23 -10.76
C MET A 100 9.11 22.49 -9.46
N PHE A 101 8.46 22.31 -8.30
CA PHE A 101 9.07 22.56 -7.00
C PHE A 101 10.30 21.66 -6.73
N ILE A 102 10.20 20.37 -7.06
CA ILE A 102 11.30 19.42 -6.87
C ILE A 102 12.26 19.38 -8.06
N ASN A 103 12.01 20.17 -9.11
CA ASN A 103 12.76 20.18 -10.37
C ASN A 103 12.95 18.77 -10.98
N PHE A 104 11.87 17.98 -11.01
CA PHE A 104 11.87 16.62 -11.56
C PHE A 104 10.63 16.41 -12.43
N ILE A 105 10.86 16.12 -13.72
CA ILE A 105 9.80 15.84 -14.68
C ILE A 105 9.90 14.37 -15.07
N PRO A 106 8.95 13.51 -14.66
CA PRO A 106 8.93 12.11 -15.05
C PRO A 106 8.62 11.96 -16.55
N GLU A 107 9.29 11.00 -17.18
CA GLU A 107 9.11 10.67 -18.61
C GLU A 107 7.95 9.70 -18.84
N ILE A 108 7.71 8.79 -17.89
CA ILE A 108 6.75 7.70 -18.03
C ILE A 108 5.97 7.47 -16.74
N ASP A 109 4.67 7.26 -16.89
CA ASP A 109 3.75 6.93 -15.80
C ASP A 109 3.51 5.42 -15.73
N LEU A 110 4.04 4.74 -14.72
CA LEU A 110 4.15 3.28 -14.74
C LEU A 110 2.85 2.54 -14.42
N PHE A 111 1.83 3.18 -13.86
CA PHE A 111 0.66 2.45 -13.35
C PHE A 111 -0.64 3.19 -13.61
N ASP A 112 -0.82 3.66 -14.85
CA ASP A 112 -1.99 4.45 -15.20
C ASP A 112 -2.71 3.96 -16.46
N THR A 113 -3.95 4.38 -16.61
CA THR A 113 -4.76 4.23 -17.81
C THR A 113 -4.60 5.45 -18.73
N LYS A 114 -5.01 5.29 -19.99
CA LYS A 114 -4.96 6.36 -21.00
C LYS A 114 -5.62 7.67 -20.55
N THR A 115 -6.72 7.56 -19.81
CA THR A 115 -7.57 8.68 -19.37
C THR A 115 -7.08 9.34 -18.08
N MET A 116 -6.26 8.63 -17.31
CA MET A 116 -5.83 9.07 -15.97
C MET A 116 -4.36 9.49 -15.93
N LYS A 117 -3.54 9.06 -16.91
CA LYS A 117 -2.10 9.36 -17.03
C LYS A 117 -1.73 10.82 -16.77
N MET A 118 -0.62 10.99 -16.07
CA MET A 118 0.00 12.30 -15.82
C MET A 118 1.16 12.59 -16.79
N CYS A 119 1.75 11.53 -17.37
CA CYS A 119 2.81 11.64 -18.36
C CYS A 119 2.31 11.33 -19.78
N ARG A 120 3.03 11.79 -20.81
CA ARG A 120 2.71 11.46 -22.21
C ARG A 120 2.83 9.96 -22.45
N ARG A 121 3.92 9.35 -21.99
CA ARG A 121 4.16 7.90 -21.98
C ARG A 121 3.60 7.31 -20.70
N TYR A 122 2.96 6.16 -20.79
CA TYR A 122 2.37 5.49 -19.63
C TYR A 122 2.34 3.98 -19.86
N CYS A 123 2.29 3.22 -18.79
CA CYS A 123 2.06 1.78 -18.79
C CYS A 123 0.78 1.49 -18.00
N SER A 124 -0.04 0.59 -18.53
CA SER A 124 -1.32 0.24 -17.92
C SER A 124 -1.29 -1.14 -17.28
N LEU A 125 -1.81 -1.20 -16.05
CA LEU A 125 -2.16 -2.45 -15.38
C LEU A 125 -3.45 -3.05 -15.92
N GLN A 126 -4.09 -2.53 -16.96
CA GLN A 126 -5.19 -3.17 -17.67
C GLN A 126 -4.78 -3.45 -19.12
N LEU A 127 -5.38 -4.47 -19.74
CA LEU A 127 -5.15 -4.80 -21.15
C LEU A 127 -5.85 -3.72 -21.99
N ASP A 128 -5.25 -2.54 -22.08
CA ASP A 128 -5.68 -1.49 -22.97
C ASP A 128 -5.04 -1.77 -24.34
N LYS A 129 -5.87 -1.85 -25.38
CA LYS A 129 -5.45 -2.17 -26.77
C LYS A 129 -4.48 -1.12 -27.33
N SER A 130 -4.42 0.05 -26.71
CA SER A 130 -3.50 1.15 -27.07
C SER A 130 -2.22 1.18 -26.24
N THR A 131 -2.02 0.19 -25.35
CA THR A 131 -0.85 0.06 -24.50
C THR A 131 -0.14 -1.27 -24.68
N ASP A 132 1.16 -1.19 -24.52
CA ASP A 132 2.03 -2.11 -23.82
C ASP A 132 1.37 -2.59 -22.49
N GLY A 133 0.49 -3.60 -22.57
CA GLY A 133 -0.51 -3.95 -21.53
C GLY A 133 0.06 -4.48 -20.20
N LYS A 134 -0.80 -5.04 -19.32
CA LYS A 134 -0.50 -5.64 -17.98
C LYS A 134 0.87 -6.31 -17.72
N ARG A 135 1.54 -6.84 -18.75
CA ARG A 135 2.87 -7.49 -18.66
C ARG A 135 4.03 -6.51 -18.92
N GLU A 136 3.73 -5.41 -19.57
CA GLU A 136 4.41 -4.13 -19.72
C GLU A 136 5.44 -3.71 -18.67
N VAL A 137 4.84 -3.16 -17.61
CA VAL A 137 5.49 -2.37 -16.56
C VAL A 137 6.74 -3.02 -16.03
N PHE A 138 6.66 -4.30 -15.70
CA PHE A 138 7.76 -5.04 -15.09
C PHE A 138 8.70 -5.67 -16.12
N ASN A 139 8.31 -5.72 -17.40
CA ASN A 139 9.11 -6.28 -18.49
C ASN A 139 9.96 -5.23 -19.22
N ILE A 140 9.56 -3.95 -19.20
CA ILE A 140 10.42 -2.88 -19.73
C ILE A 140 11.61 -2.63 -18.79
N SER A 141 12.73 -2.20 -19.37
CA SER A 141 13.88 -1.73 -18.59
C SER A 141 13.56 -0.39 -17.93
N TRP A 142 13.81 -0.26 -16.64
CA TRP A 142 13.66 0.99 -15.89
C TRP A 142 14.94 1.81 -15.83
N VAL A 143 16.06 1.21 -16.24
CA VAL A 143 17.38 1.83 -16.23
C VAL A 143 17.34 3.15 -17.00
N THR A 144 17.90 4.21 -16.41
CA THR A 144 17.98 5.58 -16.96
C THR A 144 16.67 6.33 -17.20
N LEU A 145 15.50 5.71 -17.02
CA LEU A 145 14.22 6.41 -17.14
C LEU A 145 13.95 7.30 -15.92
N LEU A 146 13.23 8.40 -16.13
CA LEU A 146 12.64 9.18 -15.04
C LEU A 146 11.19 8.71 -14.86
N LEU A 147 10.92 8.06 -13.74
CA LEU A 147 9.67 7.34 -13.53
C LEU A 147 8.69 8.16 -12.70
N LEU A 148 7.41 8.13 -13.07
CA LEU A 148 6.31 8.42 -12.17
C LEU A 148 5.74 7.10 -11.68
N ILE A 149 5.72 6.96 -10.36
CA ILE A 149 5.08 5.84 -9.69
C ILE A 149 3.98 6.44 -8.83
N HIS A 150 2.72 6.12 -9.11
CA HIS A 150 1.59 6.46 -8.24
C HIS A 150 0.79 5.20 -7.88
N THR A 151 1.51 4.11 -7.65
CA THR A 151 0.97 2.75 -7.57
C THR A 151 -0.03 2.51 -6.45
N LEU A 152 -0.96 1.60 -6.74
CA LEU A 152 -1.57 0.69 -5.76
C LEU A 152 -0.60 0.18 -4.70
N ILE A 153 -1.11 0.10 -3.47
CA ILE A 153 -0.49 -0.58 -2.31
C ILE A 153 -0.03 -2.02 -2.65
N GLN A 154 -0.67 -2.64 -3.65
CA GLN A 154 -0.43 -4.03 -4.04
C GLN A 154 0.86 -4.21 -4.87
N ASN A 155 1.16 -3.27 -5.76
CA ASN A 155 2.27 -3.38 -6.70
C ASN A 155 3.52 -2.66 -6.23
N SER A 156 3.40 -1.85 -5.19
CA SER A 156 4.49 -1.06 -4.65
C SER A 156 5.70 -1.92 -4.22
N THR A 157 5.50 -3.09 -3.62
CA THR A 157 6.62 -4.00 -3.28
C THR A 157 7.33 -4.54 -4.53
N GLN A 158 6.60 -4.86 -5.60
CA GLN A 158 7.19 -5.34 -6.85
C GLN A 158 7.96 -4.22 -7.55
N ALA A 159 7.38 -3.02 -7.60
CA ALA A 159 8.03 -1.82 -8.13
C ALA A 159 9.32 -1.53 -7.37
N LEU A 160 9.30 -1.60 -6.04
CA LEU A 160 10.49 -1.39 -5.23
C LEU A 160 11.58 -2.43 -5.47
N ASN A 161 11.20 -3.70 -5.56
CA ASN A 161 12.16 -4.75 -5.87
C ASN A 161 12.77 -4.57 -7.27
N LYS A 162 12.01 -4.06 -8.23
CA LYS A 162 12.54 -3.75 -9.57
C LYS A 162 13.46 -2.53 -9.54
N LEU A 163 13.09 -1.43 -8.89
CA LEU A 163 13.98 -0.26 -8.68
C LEU A 163 15.32 -0.63 -8.03
N ARG A 164 15.31 -1.61 -7.11
CA ARG A 164 16.55 -2.13 -6.49
C ARG A 164 17.44 -2.92 -7.45
N ARG A 165 16.86 -3.56 -8.46
CA ARG A 165 17.57 -4.37 -9.46
C ARG A 165 18.00 -3.52 -10.66
N GLU A 166 17.16 -2.58 -11.05
CA GLU A 166 17.31 -1.68 -12.18
C GLU A 166 17.31 -0.24 -11.64
N PRO A 167 18.49 0.26 -11.22
CA PRO A 167 18.58 1.58 -10.60
C PRO A 167 18.09 2.66 -11.57
N SER A 168 17.18 3.49 -11.06
CA SER A 168 16.44 4.50 -11.81
C SER A 168 16.00 5.61 -10.86
N THR A 169 15.67 6.77 -11.38
CA THR A 169 15.16 7.90 -10.56
C THR A 169 13.65 7.97 -10.72
N ALA A 170 12.93 8.00 -9.59
CA ALA A 170 11.47 7.97 -9.60
C ALA A 170 10.88 9.06 -8.69
N LEU A 171 9.86 9.76 -9.19
CA LEU A 171 8.91 10.49 -8.37
C LEU A 171 7.87 9.48 -7.87
N PHE A 172 7.88 9.22 -6.57
CA PHE A 172 6.94 8.29 -5.96
C PHE A 172 5.87 9.05 -5.19
N ILE A 173 4.62 8.97 -5.66
CA ILE A 173 3.47 9.59 -5.00
C ILE A 173 2.69 8.50 -4.28
N LEU A 174 2.55 8.66 -2.97
CA LEU A 174 1.93 7.68 -2.09
C LEU A 174 0.90 8.36 -1.18
N PRO A 175 -0.18 7.67 -0.82
CA PRO A 175 -1.06 8.15 0.24
C PRO A 175 -0.35 8.14 1.61
N ASP A 176 -0.47 9.22 2.38
CA ASP A 176 0.15 9.38 3.70
C ASP A 176 -0.13 8.22 4.66
N TRP A 177 -1.36 7.68 4.63
CA TRP A 177 -1.78 6.57 5.50
C TRP A 177 -1.10 5.24 5.17
N CYS A 178 -0.32 5.16 4.08
CA CYS A 178 0.53 4.02 3.77
C CYS A 178 1.99 4.23 4.21
N MET A 179 2.36 5.43 4.65
CA MET A 179 3.76 5.80 4.92
C MET A 179 4.42 4.84 5.91
N ASP A 180 3.74 4.42 6.96
CA ASP A 180 4.32 3.49 7.93
C ASP A 180 4.61 2.10 7.33
N LYS A 181 3.78 1.63 6.40
CA LYS A 181 4.04 0.41 5.63
C LYS A 181 5.29 0.59 4.76
N PHE A 182 5.48 1.78 4.20
CA PHE A 182 6.57 2.10 3.29
C PHE A 182 7.88 2.42 4.00
N ASN A 183 7.86 3.05 5.17
CA ASN A 183 9.04 3.29 6.00
C ASN A 183 9.76 1.97 6.36
N LEU A 184 9.01 0.87 6.48
CA LEU A 184 9.59 -0.48 6.67
C LEU A 184 10.24 -1.05 5.40
N LEU A 185 9.94 -0.50 4.22
CA LEU A 185 10.43 -0.94 2.91
C LEU A 185 11.52 -0.01 2.32
N PHE A 186 11.57 1.26 2.76
CA PHE A 186 12.54 2.25 2.32
C PHE A 186 13.66 2.45 3.36
N PRO A 187 14.93 2.16 3.04
CA PRO A 187 16.03 2.41 3.96
C PRO A 187 16.36 3.91 4.11
N LYS A 188 15.89 4.79 3.19
CA LYS A 188 16.05 6.24 3.27
C LYS A 188 15.03 6.95 2.36
N ILE A 189 14.30 7.93 2.90
CA ILE A 189 13.40 8.84 2.16
C ILE A 189 14.07 10.21 2.14
N LEU A 190 14.15 10.86 0.97
CA LEU A 190 14.96 12.06 0.79
C LEU A 190 14.24 13.37 1.11
N LEU A 191 12.90 13.41 1.03
CA LEU A 191 12.07 14.58 1.33
C LEU A 191 10.65 14.13 1.77
N HIS A 192 10.08 14.87 2.73
CA HIS A 192 8.68 14.81 3.14
C HIS A 192 7.90 15.96 2.50
#